data_AF-A0A847VF49-F1
#
_entry.id   AF-A0A847VF49-F1
#
_cell.length_a   1.000
_cell.length_b   1.000
_cell.length_c   1.000
_cell.angle_alpha   90.00
_cell.angle_beta   90.00
_cell.angle_gamma   90.00
#
_symmetry.space_group_name_H-M   'P 1'
#
loop_
_entity.id
_entity.type
_entity.pdbx_description
1 polymer ?
#
loop_
_entity_poly.entity_id
_entity_poly.type
_entity_poly.pdbx_seq_one_letter_code
_entity_poly.pdbx_strand_id
1 'polypeptide(L)'
;RELHEELGITIGAAQPWREEIVDYPHALVRLHFCKVLAWHGAFEMREGQAMAWQVLPVQVRPVLPGTVPVLSWLAAERGFAGTTHDEARAEPRAGSAAGH
;
A
#
# COMPACT_ATOMS: atom_id res chain seq x y z
N ARG A 1 2.41 -8.06 14.93
CA ARG A 1 3.35 -7.30 15.78
C ARG A 1 3.35 -5.84 15.31
N GLU A 2 3.79 -5.55 14.08
CA GLU A 2 3.80 -4.18 13.49
C GLU A 2 2.52 -3.36 13.74
N LEU A 3 1.33 -3.84 13.32
CA LEU A 3 0.08 -3.07 13.50
C LEU A 3 -0.33 -2.84 14.97
N HIS A 4 0.17 -3.65 15.90
CA HIS A 4 -0.04 -3.40 17.32
C HIS A 4 0.92 -2.31 17.82
N GLU A 5 2.17 -2.34 17.37
CA GLU A 5 3.21 -1.35 17.73
C GLU A 5 2.88 0.03 17.13
N GLU A 6 2.50 0.09 15.85
CA GLU A 6 2.26 1.34 15.13
C GLU A 6 0.85 1.91 15.34
N LEU A 7 -0.18 1.06 15.38
CA LEU A 7 -1.59 1.47 15.35
C LEU A 7 -2.41 1.07 16.59
N GLY A 8 -1.81 0.36 17.55
CA GLY A 8 -2.49 -0.08 18.77
C GLY A 8 -3.54 -1.17 18.60
N ILE A 9 -3.71 -1.72 17.39
CA ILE A 9 -4.72 -2.74 17.10
C ILE A 9 -4.13 -4.15 17.08
N THR A 10 -4.94 -5.11 17.51
CA THR A 10 -4.64 -6.53 17.34
C THR A 10 -5.47 -7.08 16.18
N ILE A 11 -4.80 -7.49 15.12
CA ILE A 11 -5.46 -8.06 13.95
C ILE A 11 -5.82 -9.54 14.16
N GLY A 12 -6.88 -9.99 13.49
CA GLY A 12 -7.15 -11.41 13.30
C GLY A 12 -6.20 -12.03 12.27
N ALA A 13 -6.68 -13.05 11.54
CA ALA A 13 -5.90 -13.67 10.47
C ALA A 13 -5.63 -12.66 9.34
N ALA A 14 -4.35 -12.35 9.11
CA ALA A 14 -3.90 -11.66 7.91
C ALA A 14 -4.00 -12.63 6.73
N GLN A 15 -4.84 -12.31 5.75
CA GLN A 15 -5.03 -13.15 4.57
C GLN A 15 -3.99 -12.77 3.52
N PRO A 16 -3.03 -13.65 3.17
CA PRO A 16 -2.07 -13.37 2.11
C PRO A 16 -2.81 -13.06 0.81
N TRP A 17 -2.39 -12.01 0.11
CA TRP A 17 -3.09 -11.57 -1.11
C TRP A 17 -2.17 -11.48 -2.32
N ARG A 18 -1.10 -10.70 -2.22
CA ARG A 18 -0.14 -10.46 -3.31
C ARG A 18 1.25 -10.21 -2.76
N GLU A 19 2.25 -10.37 -3.60
CA GLU A 19 3.63 -10.03 -3.31
C GLU A 19 4.18 -9.17 -4.44
N GLU A 20 5.06 -8.22 -4.11
CA GLU A 20 5.79 -7.39 -5.08
C GLU A 20 7.27 -7.36 -4.72
N ILE A 21 8.14 -7.46 -5.71
CA ILE A 21 9.57 -7.19 -5.52
C ILE A 21 9.87 -5.81 -6.09
N VAL A 22 10.34 -4.91 -5.24
CA VAL A 22 10.69 -3.54 -5.60
C VAL A 22 12.20 -3.38 -5.48
N ASP A 23 12.82 -2.97 -6.57
CA ASP A 23 14.25 -2.63 -6.62
C ASP A 23 14.43 -1.15 -6.28
N TYR A 24 14.79 -0.88 -5.02
CA TYR A 24 15.17 0.46 -4.58
C TYR A 24 16.68 0.65 -4.77
N PRO A 25 17.18 1.89 -4.97
CA PRO A 25 18.60 2.14 -5.22
C PRO A 25 19.58 1.54 -4.20
N HIS A 26 19.12 1.25 -2.98
CA HIS A 26 19.91 0.72 -1.88
C HIS A 26 19.56 -0.73 -1.50
N ALA A 27 18.47 -1.30 -2.00
CA ALA A 27 18.02 -2.64 -1.61
C ALA A 27 16.93 -3.20 -2.54
N LEU A 28 16.97 -4.52 -2.74
CA LEU A 28 15.86 -5.28 -3.30
C LEU A 28 14.91 -5.69 -2.16
N VAL A 29 13.67 -5.22 -2.21
CA VAL A 29 12.68 -5.43 -1.14
C VAL A 29 11.54 -6.29 -1.66
N ARG A 30 11.21 -7.37 -0.95
CA ARG A 30 9.98 -8.14 -1.18
C ARG A 30 8.89 -7.68 -0.22
N LEU A 31 7.82 -7.14 -0.76
CA LEU A 31 6.64 -6.72 -0.03
C LEU A 31 5.60 -7.83 -0.06
N HIS A 32 5.11 -8.22 1.13
CA HIS A 32 3.98 -9.14 1.27
C HIS A 32 2.73 -8.33 1.63
N PHE A 33 1.75 -8.31 0.73
CA PHE A 33 0.47 -7.64 0.95
C PHE A 33 -0.56 -8.64 1.47
N CYS A 34 -1.13 -8.32 2.62
CA CYS A 34 -2.19 -9.10 3.25
C CYS A 34 -3.44 -8.26 3.42
N LYS A 35 -4.62 -8.90 3.38
CA LYS A 35 -5.88 -8.28 3.79
C LYS A 35 -6.15 -8.56 5.25
N VAL A 36 -6.46 -7.51 5.99
CA VAL A 36 -6.95 -7.59 7.36
C VAL A 36 -8.42 -7.18 7.33
N LEU A 37 -9.31 -8.13 7.61
CA LEU A 37 -10.76 -7.92 7.60
C LEU A 37 -11.37 -7.88 9.00
N ALA A 38 -10.59 -8.25 10.03
CA ALA A 38 -11.02 -8.24 11.42
C ALA A 38 -9.86 -7.79 12.31
N TRP A 39 -10.18 -6.93 13.27
CA TRP A 39 -9.25 -6.44 14.29
C TRP A 39 -10.00 -6.07 15.56
N HIS A 40 -9.25 -5.90 16.65
CA HIS A 40 -9.73 -5.46 17.95
C HIS A 40 -8.94 -4.26 18.43
N GLY A 41 -9.60 -3.40 19.22
CA GLY A 41 -9.03 -2.15 19.73
C GLY A 41 -9.41 -0.94 18.87
N ALA A 42 -9.12 0.25 19.41
CA ALA A 42 -9.21 1.49 18.67
C ALA A 42 -7.87 1.79 18.00
N PHE A 43 -7.90 2.56 16.91
CA PHE A 43 -6.67 3.03 16.29
C PHE A 43 -6.00 4.10 17.15
N GLU A 44 -4.74 3.87 17.49
CA GLU A 44 -3.85 4.80 18.19
C GLU A 44 -2.66 5.08 17.28
N MET A 45 -2.45 6.32 16.86
CA MET A 45 -1.32 6.68 16.00
C MET A 45 -0.04 6.80 16.85
N ARG A 46 0.57 5.66 17.18
CA ARG A 46 1.64 5.57 18.19
C ARG A 46 2.96 6.20 17.75
N GLU A 47 3.13 6.46 16.46
CA GLU A 47 4.30 7.12 15.88
C GLU A 47 4.00 8.54 15.37
N GLY A 48 2.85 9.12 15.76
CA GLY A 48 2.44 10.47 15.36
C GLY A 48 1.97 10.59 13.90
N GLN A 49 1.75 9.46 13.23
CA GLN A 49 1.22 9.41 11.87
C GLN A 49 -0.25 9.86 11.81
N ALA A 50 -0.66 10.42 10.66
CA ALA A 50 -2.07 10.69 10.40
C ALA A 50 -2.72 9.48 9.72
N MET A 51 -4.03 9.30 9.92
CA MET A 51 -4.79 8.21 9.29
C MET A 51 -6.12 8.71 8.78
N ALA A 52 -6.49 8.22 7.60
CA ALA A 52 -7.80 8.42 7.01
C ALA A 52 -8.27 7.11 6.39
N TRP A 53 -9.53 6.75 6.63
CA TRP A 53 -10.20 5.72 5.86
C TRP A 53 -10.41 6.21 4.43
N GLN A 54 -10.15 5.35 3.45
CA GLN A 54 -10.23 5.71 2.04
C GLN A 54 -10.98 4.63 1.25
N VAL A 55 -11.65 5.06 0.19
CA VAL A 55 -12.17 4.21 -0.89
C VAL A 55 -11.52 4.63 -2.20
N LEU A 56 -11.64 3.83 -3.26
CA LEU A 56 -11.16 4.24 -4.58
C LEU A 56 -12.12 5.31 -5.19
N PRO A 57 -11.60 6.38 -5.82
CA PRO A 57 -10.19 6.80 -5.82
C PRO A 57 -9.72 7.31 -4.46
N VAL A 58 -8.51 6.92 -4.03
CA VAL A 58 -7.93 7.46 -2.78
C VAL A 58 -7.57 8.95 -2.96
N GLN A 59 -7.76 9.74 -1.91
CA GLN A 59 -7.55 11.19 -1.91
C GLN A 59 -6.29 11.62 -1.15
N VAL A 60 -5.72 10.71 -0.35
CA VAL A 60 -4.47 10.95 0.39
C VAL A 60 -3.29 11.04 -0.60
N ARG A 61 -2.41 12.01 -0.38
CA ARG A 61 -1.27 12.32 -1.24
C ARG A 61 -0.02 12.67 -0.43
N PRO A 62 1.20 12.37 -0.94
CA PRO A 62 1.47 11.57 -2.13
C PRO A 62 1.23 10.07 -1.89
N VAL A 63 0.87 9.33 -2.94
CA VAL A 63 0.86 7.85 -2.89
C VAL A 63 2.27 7.34 -3.12
N LEU A 64 2.76 6.47 -2.23
CA LEU A 64 4.09 5.89 -2.36
C LEU A 64 4.15 4.98 -3.61
N PRO A 65 5.26 4.99 -4.38
CA PRO A 65 5.40 4.16 -5.57
C PRO A 65 5.13 2.66 -5.34
N GLY A 66 5.50 2.13 -4.18
CA GLY A 66 5.22 0.73 -3.80
C GLY A 66 3.74 0.43 -3.52
N THR A 67 2.91 1.45 -3.30
CA THR A 67 1.46 1.32 -3.05
C THR A 67 0.64 1.40 -4.34
N VAL A 68 1.18 1.97 -5.42
CA VAL A 68 0.49 2.11 -6.71
C VAL A 68 -0.01 0.77 -7.28
N PRO A 69 0.80 -0.30 -7.33
CA PRO A 69 0.32 -1.61 -7.80
C PRO A 69 -0.84 -2.16 -6.96
N VAL A 70 -0.80 -1.92 -5.65
CA VAL A 70 -1.81 -2.38 -4.68
C VAL A 70 -3.18 -1.78 -4.97
N LEU A 71 -3.23 -0.48 -5.28
CA LEU A 71 -4.47 0.21 -5.64
C LEU A 71 -5.06 -0.32 -6.95
N SER A 72 -4.22 -0.59 -7.94
CA SER A 72 -4.63 -1.19 -9.21
C SER A 72 -5.17 -2.62 -9.03
N TRP A 73 -4.52 -3.45 -8.20
CA TRP A 73 -5.04 -4.78 -7.87
C TRP A 73 -6.36 -4.73 -7.12
N LEU A 74 -6.50 -3.78 -6.19
CA LEU A 74 -7.74 -3.59 -5.44
C LEU A 74 -8.88 -3.16 -6.36
N ALA A 75 -8.60 -2.29 -7.33
CA ALA A 75 -9.57 -1.88 -8.33
C ALA A 75 -10.05 -3.06 -9.18
N ALA A 76 -9.10 -3.85 -9.72
CA ALA A 76 -9.40 -5.01 -10.53
C ALA A 76 -10.23 -6.06 -9.77
N GLU A 77 -9.85 -6.36 -8.53
CA GLU A 77 -10.59 -7.31 -7.70
C GLU A 77 -12.02 -6.84 -7.39
N ARG A 78 -12.23 -5.53 -7.21
CA ARG A 78 -13.55 -4.95 -6.93
C ARG A 78 -14.37 -4.65 -8.19
N GLY A 79 -13.84 -4.91 -9.39
CA GLY A 79 -14.45 -4.49 -10.65
C GLY A 79 -14.61 -2.96 -10.75
N PHE A 80 -13.77 -2.19 -10.04
CA PHE A 80 -13.79 -0.74 -10.08
C PHE A 80 -13.12 -0.25 -11.37
N ALA A 81 -13.83 0.59 -12.11
CA ALA A 81 -13.33 1.22 -13.32
C ALA A 81 -13.02 2.71 -13.07
N GLY A 82 -11.85 3.16 -13.53
CA GLY A 82 -11.42 4.56 -13.43
C GLY A 82 -10.11 4.73 -12.66
N THR A 83 -9.75 6.00 -12.43
CA THR A 83 -8.55 6.38 -11.70
C THR A 83 -8.60 5.86 -10.26
N THR A 84 -7.51 5.27 -9.78
CA THR A 84 -7.43 4.71 -8.42
C THR A 84 -6.85 5.69 -7.40
N HIS A 85 -6.04 6.63 -7.85
CA HIS A 85 -5.40 7.70 -7.09
C HIS A 85 -5.00 8.83 -8.04
N ASP A 86 -4.87 10.04 -7.52
CA ASP A 86 -4.33 11.17 -8.28
C ASP A 86 -2.79 11.08 -8.34
N GLU A 87 -2.21 11.21 -9.54
CA GLU A 87 -0.77 11.07 -9.80
C GLU A 87 -0.01 12.37 -9.54
N ALA A 88 -0.30 13.13 -8.47
CA ALA A 88 0.44 14.34 -8.16
C ALA A 88 1.95 14.04 -7.92
N ARG A 89 2.71 14.14 -9.02
CA ARG A 89 4.13 13.90 -9.29
C ARG A 89 4.85 12.97 -8.31
N ALA A 90 4.67 11.67 -8.49
CA ALA A 90 5.73 10.71 -8.16
C ALA A 90 6.87 10.92 -9.16
N GLU A 91 8.09 11.16 -8.68
CA GLU A 91 9.26 11.32 -9.55
C GLU A 91 9.52 10.04 -10.39
N PRO A 92 10.07 10.16 -11.61
CA PRO A 92 10.10 9.06 -12.56
C PRO A 92 11.05 7.93 -12.15
N ARG A 93 10.60 6.70 -12.41
CA ARG A 93 11.38 5.45 -12.33
C ARG A 93 12.62 5.52 -13.22
N ALA A 94 13.77 5.11 -12.67
CA ALA A 94 14.97 4.86 -13.45
C ALA A 94 14.82 3.55 -14.25
N GLY A 95 14.72 3.69 -15.57
CA GLY A 95 15.42 2.88 -16.57
C GLY A 95 15.01 1.42 -16.78
N SER A 96 14.11 1.18 -17.75
CA SER A 96 14.25 0.01 -18.63
C SER A 96 15.26 0.36 -19.72
N ALA A 97 16.29 -0.49 -19.90
CA ALA A 97 17.07 -0.53 -21.13
C ALA A 97 17.30 -2.01 -21.49
N ALA A 98 16.52 -2.49 -22.45
CA ALA A 98 16.85 -3.65 -23.25
C ALA A 98 17.72 -3.21 -24.45
N GLY A 99 18.72 -4.02 -24.79
CA GLY A 99 19.32 -4.08 -26.14
C GLY A 99 20.66 -3.35 -26.34
N HIS A 100 21.77 -4.09 -26.30
CA HIS A 100 22.43 -4.67 -27.49
C HIS A 100 23.29 -5.86 -27.07
#